data_AF-A0A3M7QWW1-F1
#
_entry.id   AF-A0A3M7QWW1-F1
#
_cell.length_a   1.000
_cell.length_b   1.000
_cell.length_c   1.000
_cell.angle_alpha   90.00
_cell.angle_beta   90.00
_cell.angle_gamma   90.00
#
_symmetry.space_group_name_H-M   'P 1'
#
loop_
_entity.id
_entity.type
_entity.pdbx_description
1 polymer ?
#
loop_
_entity_poly.entity_id
_entity_poly.type
_entity_poly.pdbx_seq_one_letter_code
_entity_poly.pdbx_strand_id
1 'polypeptide(L)'
;MVNKDANKMVNKVKDEETNNDNMIKQFKKYETIESDIVKLNVGGTMFSTLKTTLTKKIEDKDGKLYLPNMFESLVDGFVKPKYDENKAIFIDRNSKYFGSILDYLRMANTDFEYELASSIDKTELLKEAKFWHVEVYDQMIKCSIKNFDSLILNTEDAKKNLFKICEFPSKTRLKLLYQATTDGFSAQNFHSKCDHAKKTLTIIKTTGNYIFGGYTEQSWDGYTEQSWDGNCGFKRDPNAFIFSFTNNVKAKINPAYYEEAIYCNSSYGPTFGSGYDLYISDNSNSSTLEKK
;
A
#
# COMPACT_ATOMS: atom_id res chain seq x y z
N MET A 1 -24.44 22.88 79.11
CA MET A 1 -25.01 22.53 77.79
C MET A 1 -24.38 23.31 76.62
N VAL A 2 -23.91 24.55 76.80
CA VAL A 2 -23.42 25.43 75.71
C VAL A 2 -22.17 24.93 74.95
N ASN A 3 -21.29 24.14 75.58
CA ASN A 3 -19.99 23.77 75.00
C ASN A 3 -20.06 22.61 73.98
N LYS A 4 -21.14 21.81 73.99
CA LYS A 4 -21.27 20.65 73.08
C LYS A 4 -21.73 21.09 71.69
N ASP A 5 -22.61 22.08 71.62
CA ASP A 5 -23.13 22.62 70.37
C ASP A 5 -22.10 23.49 69.66
N ALA A 6 -21.32 24.27 70.41
CA ALA A 6 -20.20 25.05 69.87
C ALA A 6 -19.13 24.13 69.23
N ASN A 7 -18.74 23.05 69.91
CA ASN A 7 -17.78 22.08 69.36
C ASN A 7 -18.32 21.34 68.13
N LYS A 8 -19.63 21.07 68.07
CA LYS A 8 -20.27 20.47 66.90
C LYS A 8 -20.25 21.41 65.69
N MET A 9 -20.47 22.71 65.90
CA MET A 9 -20.36 23.71 64.83
C MET A 9 -18.93 23.87 64.34
N VAL A 10 -17.94 23.92 65.24
CA VAL A 10 -16.52 24.02 64.88
C VAL A 10 -16.07 22.82 64.04
N ASN A 11 -16.48 21.60 64.40
CA ASN A 11 -16.13 20.42 63.62
C ASN A 11 -16.77 20.42 62.24
N LYS A 12 -18.04 20.87 62.14
CA LYS A 12 -18.72 20.98 60.85
C LYS A 12 -18.04 21.97 59.91
N VAL A 13 -17.58 23.12 60.43
CA VAL A 13 -16.82 24.11 59.64
C VAL A 13 -15.49 23.53 59.16
N LYS A 14 -14.76 22.79 60.01
CA LYS A 14 -13.51 22.12 59.61
C LYS A 14 -13.73 21.04 58.56
N ASP A 15 -14.82 20.30 58.64
CA ASP A 15 -15.17 19.27 57.65
C ASP A 15 -15.51 19.91 56.30
N GLU A 16 -16.24 21.05 56.30
CA GLU A 16 -16.56 21.82 55.10
C GLU A 16 -15.31 22.46 54.47
N GLU A 17 -14.40 23.04 55.27
CA GLU A 17 -13.10 23.55 54.80
C GLU A 17 -12.25 22.45 54.17
N THR A 18 -12.16 21.28 54.81
CA THR A 18 -11.41 20.13 54.29
C THR A 18 -12.00 19.61 52.97
N ASN A 19 -13.33 19.58 52.86
CA ASN A 19 -14.01 19.16 51.64
C ASN A 19 -13.78 20.17 50.50
N ASN A 20 -13.80 21.47 50.81
CA ASN A 20 -13.52 22.52 49.84
C ASN A 20 -12.06 22.49 49.37
N ASP A 21 -11.10 22.26 50.28
CA ASP A 21 -9.68 22.08 49.93
C ASP A 21 -9.45 20.85 49.06
N ASN A 22 -10.17 19.74 49.32
CA ASN A 22 -10.11 18.54 48.50
C ASN A 22 -10.72 18.77 47.12
N MET A 23 -11.84 19.50 47.04
CA MET A 23 -12.44 19.90 45.77
C MET A 23 -11.50 20.82 44.98
N ILE A 24 -10.88 21.81 45.61
CA ILE A 24 -9.89 22.70 44.98
C ILE A 24 -8.67 21.92 44.51
N LYS A 25 -8.16 20.94 45.31
CA LYS A 25 -7.08 20.04 44.87
C LYS A 25 -7.51 19.17 43.70
N GLN A 26 -8.75 18.70 43.67
CA GLN A 26 -9.29 17.91 42.57
C GLN A 26 -9.48 18.77 41.31
N PHE A 27 -10.01 19.99 41.42
CA PHE A 27 -10.10 20.96 40.33
C PHE A 27 -8.72 21.38 39.83
N LYS A 28 -7.75 21.64 40.72
CA LYS A 28 -6.35 21.89 40.34
C LYS A 28 -5.70 20.68 39.70
N LYS A 29 -6.07 19.45 40.08
CA LYS A 29 -5.65 18.21 39.40
C LYS A 29 -6.22 18.12 37.99
N TYR A 30 -7.44 18.62 37.75
CA TYR A 30 -8.02 18.74 36.41
C TYR A 30 -7.43 19.92 35.60
N GLU A 31 -7.06 21.03 36.24
CA GLU A 31 -6.32 22.15 35.63
C GLU A 31 -4.85 21.80 35.31
N THR A 32 -4.23 20.92 36.11
CA THR A 32 -2.87 20.37 35.88
C THR A 32 -2.85 19.15 34.97
N ILE A 33 -4.00 18.73 34.43
CA ILE A 33 -4.04 18.24 33.04
C ILE A 33 -3.81 19.48 32.15
N GLU A 34 -2.63 20.05 32.30
CA GLU A 34 -2.07 21.03 31.38
C GLU A 34 -2.17 20.35 30.01
N SER A 35 -3.01 20.91 29.14
CA SER A 35 -3.57 20.14 28.03
C SER A 35 -2.49 19.37 27.29
N ASP A 36 -2.54 18.03 27.30
CA ASP A 36 -1.70 17.16 26.47
C ASP A 36 -1.84 17.48 24.96
N ILE A 37 -2.79 18.36 24.63
CA ILE A 37 -3.02 18.92 23.32
C ILE A 37 -1.85 19.83 22.92
N VAL A 38 -1.10 19.38 21.93
CA VAL A 38 -0.10 20.16 21.20
C VAL A 38 -0.79 20.82 20.01
N LYS A 39 -0.63 22.15 19.90
CA LYS A 39 -1.06 22.93 18.73
C LYS A 39 0.12 23.10 17.77
N LEU A 40 -0.09 22.77 16.51
CA LEU A 40 0.90 22.87 15.44
C LEU A 40 0.37 23.80 14.35
N ASN A 41 1.19 24.75 13.92
CA ASN A 41 0.93 25.57 12.75
C ASN A 41 1.86 25.11 11.62
N VAL A 42 1.32 24.35 10.67
CA VAL A 42 2.09 23.79 9.55
C VAL A 42 1.82 24.61 8.31
N GLY A 43 2.78 25.43 7.88
CA GLY A 43 2.65 26.28 6.69
C GLY A 43 1.43 27.21 6.71
N GLY A 44 0.99 27.66 7.89
CA GLY A 44 -0.19 28.51 8.07
C GLY A 44 -1.49 27.75 8.39
N THR A 45 -1.50 26.41 8.37
CA THR A 45 -2.66 25.59 8.72
C THR A 45 -2.55 25.06 10.14
N MET A 46 -3.60 25.25 10.94
CA MET A 46 -3.64 24.82 12.33
C MET A 46 -4.05 23.36 12.48
N PHE A 47 -3.27 22.61 13.24
CA PHE A 47 -3.54 21.24 13.67
C PHE A 47 -3.48 21.15 15.19
N SER A 48 -4.27 20.24 15.75
CA SER A 48 -4.25 19.90 17.18
C SER A 48 -4.19 18.38 17.33
N THR A 49 -3.35 17.91 18.24
CA THR A 49 -3.19 16.48 18.53
C THR A 49 -2.66 16.29 19.95
N LEU A 50 -2.56 15.05 20.41
CA LEU A 50 -1.97 14.74 21.71
C LEU A 50 -0.44 14.61 21.61
N LYS A 51 0.28 15.04 22.65
CA LYS A 51 1.72 14.79 22.82
C LYS A 51 2.03 13.30 22.63
N THR A 52 1.22 12.43 23.22
CA THR A 52 1.34 10.97 23.09
C THR A 52 1.21 10.46 21.65
N THR A 53 0.47 11.13 20.77
CA THR A 53 0.39 10.77 19.34
C THR A 53 1.70 11.09 18.63
N LEU A 54 2.33 12.21 18.97
CA LEU A 54 3.57 12.66 18.37
C LEU A 54 4.79 11.86 18.86
N THR A 55 4.79 11.44 20.12
CA THR A 55 5.92 10.72 20.76
C THR A 55 5.76 9.21 20.80
N LYS A 56 4.68 8.64 20.20
CA LYS A 56 4.44 7.20 20.18
C LYS A 56 5.54 6.47 19.41
N LYS A 57 6.05 5.38 19.98
CA LYS A 57 6.92 4.43 19.27
C LYS A 57 6.08 3.57 18.33
N ILE A 58 6.53 3.41 17.10
CA ILE A 58 5.78 2.73 16.04
C ILE A 58 6.41 1.37 15.80
N GLU A 59 5.59 0.33 15.77
CA GLU A 59 5.99 -1.04 15.45
C GLU A 59 5.60 -1.33 14.01
N ASP A 60 6.48 -2.01 13.27
CA ASP A 60 6.09 -2.62 12.00
C ASP A 60 5.41 -3.98 12.19
N LYS A 61 4.98 -4.58 11.08
CA LYS A 61 4.27 -5.88 11.08
C LYS A 61 5.13 -7.04 11.56
N ASP A 62 6.46 -6.87 11.58
CA ASP A 62 7.42 -7.87 12.04
C ASP A 62 7.81 -7.64 13.52
N GLY A 63 7.15 -6.68 14.20
CA GLY A 63 7.39 -6.34 15.60
C GLY A 63 8.65 -5.50 15.81
N LYS A 64 9.27 -4.98 14.75
CA LYS A 64 10.42 -4.09 14.88
C LYS A 64 9.94 -2.70 15.30
N LEU A 65 10.49 -2.23 16.41
CA LEU A 65 10.21 -0.92 16.98
C LEU A 65 11.08 0.15 16.31
N TYR A 66 10.44 1.20 15.80
CA TYR A 66 11.12 2.35 15.23
C TYR A 66 11.22 3.45 16.29
N LEU A 67 12.45 3.96 16.43
CA LEU A 67 12.81 5.03 17.35
C LEU A 67 12.13 6.35 16.94
N PRO A 68 12.10 7.33 17.84
CA PRO A 68 11.16 8.44 17.77
C PRO A 68 11.32 9.28 16.49
N ASN A 69 10.18 9.63 15.92
CA ASN A 69 10.08 10.50 14.76
C ASN A 69 10.54 11.94 15.13
N MET A 70 10.68 12.83 14.13
CA MET A 70 11.13 14.22 14.36
C MET A 70 10.25 15.01 15.35
N PHE A 71 9.02 14.56 15.61
CA PHE A 71 8.10 15.25 16.52
C PHE A 71 8.46 15.08 17.99
N GLU A 72 9.08 13.98 18.40
CA GLU A 72 9.54 13.84 19.80
C GLU A 72 10.61 14.88 20.11
N SER A 73 11.57 15.08 19.20
CA SER A 73 12.60 16.11 19.35
C SER A 73 12.02 17.53 19.42
N LEU A 74 10.91 17.80 18.73
CA LEU A 74 10.21 19.08 18.75
C LEU A 74 9.41 19.30 20.05
N VAL A 75 8.81 18.24 20.58
CA VAL A 75 7.89 18.33 21.74
C VAL A 75 8.61 18.19 23.07
N ASP A 76 9.71 17.45 23.13
CA ASP A 76 10.54 17.31 24.34
C ASP A 76 11.65 18.35 24.45
N GLY A 77 11.74 19.28 23.48
CA GLY A 77 12.59 20.47 23.57
C GLY A 77 14.06 20.23 23.25
N PHE A 78 14.42 19.07 22.69
CA PHE A 78 15.75 18.82 22.15
C PHE A 78 16.09 19.75 20.99
N VAL A 79 15.07 20.20 20.26
CA VAL A 79 15.14 21.29 19.29
C VAL A 79 14.28 22.44 19.79
N LYS A 80 14.82 23.66 19.90
CA LYS A 80 14.04 24.85 20.27
C LYS A 80 12.99 25.15 19.18
N PRO A 81 11.69 24.94 19.43
CA PRO A 81 10.68 25.20 18.41
C PRO A 81 10.47 26.70 18.23
N LYS A 82 10.02 27.07 17.03
CA LYS A 82 9.47 28.41 16.77
C LYS A 82 7.98 28.39 17.11
N TYR A 83 7.46 29.51 17.61
CA TYR A 83 6.05 29.64 17.92
C TYR A 83 5.43 30.75 17.08
N ASP A 84 4.16 30.59 16.73
CA ASP A 84 3.35 31.65 16.14
C ASP A 84 2.73 32.58 17.21
N GLU A 85 1.96 33.57 16.76
CA GLU A 85 1.23 34.52 17.62
C GLU A 85 0.26 33.86 18.60
N ASN A 86 -0.22 32.65 18.28
CA ASN A 86 -1.15 31.86 19.09
C ASN A 86 -0.43 30.86 20.01
N LYS A 87 0.90 30.96 20.14
CA LYS A 87 1.75 30.02 20.89
C LYS A 87 1.70 28.57 20.38
N ALA A 88 1.32 28.36 19.13
CA ALA A 88 1.42 27.05 18.50
C ALA A 88 2.82 26.83 17.91
N ILE A 89 3.29 25.58 17.90
CA ILE A 89 4.60 25.24 17.31
C ILE A 89 4.50 25.44 15.80
N PHE A 90 5.29 26.37 15.27
CA PHE A 90 5.35 26.68 13.85
C PHE A 90 6.28 25.73 13.10
N ILE A 91 5.78 25.20 11.99
CA ILE A 91 6.48 24.26 11.12
C ILE A 91 6.37 24.77 9.69
N ASP A 92 7.52 25.09 9.10
CA ASP A 92 7.63 25.57 7.73
C ASP A 92 7.58 24.41 6.71
N ARG A 93 6.41 23.76 6.59
CA ARG A 93 6.15 22.60 5.71
C ARG A 93 4.76 22.68 5.07
N ASN A 94 4.51 21.82 4.09
CA ASN A 94 3.24 21.78 3.38
C ASN A 94 2.14 21.09 4.21
N SER A 95 1.10 21.83 4.57
CA SER A 95 -0.02 21.33 5.37
C SER A 95 -0.86 20.25 4.68
N LYS A 96 -0.90 20.23 3.34
CA LYS A 96 -1.75 19.31 2.56
C LYS A 96 -1.50 17.84 2.90
N TYR A 97 -0.25 17.49 3.17
CA TYR A 97 0.17 16.10 3.42
C TYR A 97 0.31 15.79 4.92
N PHE A 98 0.39 16.84 5.75
CA PHE A 98 0.59 16.71 7.18
C PHE A 98 -0.58 15.99 7.87
N GLY A 99 -1.82 16.26 7.43
CA GLY A 99 -3.00 15.57 7.98
C GLY A 99 -2.89 14.05 7.87
N SER A 100 -2.42 13.52 6.75
CA SER A 100 -2.26 12.08 6.56
C SER A 100 -1.15 11.46 7.38
N ILE A 101 -0.05 12.19 7.57
CA ILE A 101 1.00 11.77 8.50
C ILE A 101 0.43 11.69 9.91
N LEU A 102 -0.36 12.69 10.31
CA LEU A 102 -0.98 12.73 11.62
C LEU A 102 -2.01 11.62 11.83
N ASP A 103 -2.84 11.32 10.83
CA ASP A 103 -3.80 10.21 10.88
C ASP A 103 -3.09 8.86 10.96
N TYR A 104 -2.00 8.69 10.21
CA TYR A 104 -1.16 7.51 10.34
C TYR A 104 -0.61 7.36 11.77
N LEU A 105 -0.08 8.42 12.38
CA LEU A 105 0.42 8.39 13.76
C LEU A 105 -0.68 8.05 14.78
N ARG A 106 -1.92 8.53 14.57
CA ARG A 106 -3.07 8.21 15.43
C ARG A 106 -3.43 6.72 15.37
N MET A 107 -3.27 6.10 14.20
CA MET A 107 -3.66 4.70 13.95
C MET A 107 -2.51 3.70 14.10
N ALA A 108 -1.27 4.16 14.21
CA ALA A 108 -0.10 3.30 14.39
C ALA A 108 -0.31 2.32 15.56
N ASN A 109 0.17 1.08 15.43
CA ASN A 109 0.01 -0.01 16.41
C ASN A 109 -1.45 -0.34 16.78
N THR A 110 -2.39 -0.09 15.87
CA THR A 110 -3.77 -0.60 15.99
C THR A 110 -3.98 -1.68 14.93
N ASP A 111 -5.02 -2.50 15.11
CA ASP A 111 -5.40 -3.54 14.15
C ASP A 111 -6.06 -2.98 12.87
N PHE A 112 -6.19 -1.66 12.74
CA PHE A 112 -6.85 -1.02 11.61
C PHE A 112 -5.90 -0.81 10.43
N GLU A 113 -6.33 -1.21 9.24
CA GLU A 113 -5.63 -0.87 8.00
C GLU A 113 -5.87 0.60 7.63
N TYR A 114 -4.80 1.40 7.63
CA TYR A 114 -4.86 2.78 7.17
C TYR A 114 -4.91 2.85 5.64
N GLU A 115 -5.97 3.43 5.07
CA GLU A 115 -6.08 3.70 3.64
C GLU A 115 -5.81 5.16 3.32
N LEU A 116 -4.92 5.40 2.34
CA LEU A 116 -4.66 6.77 1.86
C LEU A 116 -5.82 7.26 0.99
N ALA A 117 -6.27 8.49 1.22
CA ALA A 117 -7.24 9.14 0.36
C ALA A 117 -6.73 9.27 -1.09
N SER A 118 -7.61 9.03 -2.06
CA SER A 118 -7.28 9.03 -3.50
C SER A 118 -6.79 10.38 -4.04
N SER A 119 -7.13 11.48 -3.36
CA SER A 119 -6.75 12.85 -3.72
C SER A 119 -5.31 13.22 -3.35
N ILE A 120 -4.58 12.34 -2.68
CA ILE A 120 -3.24 12.60 -2.17
C ILE A 120 -2.18 12.10 -3.15
N ASP A 121 -1.27 13.00 -3.51
CA ASP A 121 -0.07 12.65 -4.26
C ASP A 121 0.89 11.85 -3.38
N LYS A 122 1.04 10.56 -3.67
CA LYS A 122 1.88 9.63 -2.92
C LYS A 122 3.37 9.96 -3.01
N THR A 123 3.81 10.60 -4.09
CA THR A 123 5.22 10.98 -4.29
C THR A 123 5.59 12.14 -3.36
N GLU A 124 4.74 13.16 -3.31
CA GLU A 124 4.94 14.29 -2.40
C GLU A 124 4.77 13.86 -0.94
N LEU A 125 3.78 13.01 -0.65
CA LEU A 125 3.63 12.44 0.69
C LEU A 125 4.85 11.61 1.11
N LEU A 126 5.49 10.88 0.18
CA LEU A 126 6.73 10.15 0.46
C LEU A 126 7.88 11.09 0.83
N LYS A 127 7.99 12.25 0.18
CA LYS A 127 9.00 13.27 0.53
C LYS A 127 8.76 13.80 1.94
N GLU A 128 7.50 14.05 2.31
CA GLU A 128 7.15 14.47 3.66
C GLU A 128 7.42 13.35 4.68
N ALA A 129 6.96 12.12 4.44
CA ALA A 129 7.18 10.99 5.36
C ALA A 129 8.67 10.77 5.68
N LYS A 130 9.55 10.95 4.67
CA LYS A 130 11.01 10.92 4.85
C LYS A 130 11.52 12.08 5.70
N PHE A 131 11.04 13.30 5.46
CA PHE A 131 11.39 14.47 6.27
C PHE A 131 11.03 14.27 7.74
N TRP A 132 9.86 13.70 8.01
CA TRP A 132 9.37 13.44 9.37
C TRP A 132 9.98 12.22 10.05
N HIS A 133 10.86 11.48 9.38
CA HIS A 133 11.43 10.23 9.85
C HIS A 133 10.38 9.18 10.26
N VAL A 134 9.26 9.09 9.53
CA VAL A 134 8.22 8.07 9.76
C VAL A 134 8.53 6.85 8.88
N GLU A 135 9.54 6.08 9.27
CA GLU A 135 10.11 4.99 8.44
C GLU A 135 9.10 3.90 8.04
N VAL A 136 8.19 3.53 8.95
CA VAL A 136 7.16 2.52 8.66
C VAL A 136 6.18 3.01 7.59
N TYR A 137 5.87 4.32 7.58
CA TYR A 137 5.01 4.93 6.56
C TYR A 137 5.73 5.08 5.21
N ASP A 138 7.03 5.40 5.22
CA ASP A 138 7.88 5.38 4.02
C ASP A 138 7.92 3.97 3.39
N GLN A 139 8.07 2.91 4.20
CA GLN A 139 8.00 1.53 3.71
C GLN A 139 6.62 1.17 3.13
N MET A 140 5.54 1.57 3.80
CA MET A 140 4.17 1.33 3.34
C MET A 140 3.89 2.05 2.01
N ILE A 141 4.26 3.34 1.91
CA ILE A 141 4.09 4.12 0.68
C ILE A 141 4.98 3.57 -0.44
N LYS A 142 6.24 3.23 -0.16
CA LYS A 142 7.14 2.58 -1.14
C LYS A 142 6.57 1.26 -1.66
N CYS A 143 5.97 0.43 -0.80
CA CYS A 143 5.33 -0.81 -1.22
C CYS A 143 4.10 -0.54 -2.11
N SER A 144 3.35 0.53 -1.85
CA SER A 144 2.21 0.96 -2.69
C SER A 144 2.65 1.57 -4.03
N ILE A 145 3.86 2.14 -4.11
CA ILE A 145 4.44 2.73 -5.32
C ILE A 145 5.11 1.68 -6.21
N LYS A 146 5.62 0.58 -5.64
CA LYS A 146 6.31 -0.50 -6.37
C LYS A 146 5.35 -1.50 -7.02
N ASN A 147 4.26 -1.02 -7.62
CA ASN A 147 3.52 -1.79 -8.62
C ASN A 147 4.42 -1.84 -9.87
N PHE A 148 5.14 -2.95 -10.03
CA PHE A 148 5.95 -3.41 -11.18
C PHE A 148 6.24 -2.47 -12.37
N ASP A 149 7.49 -2.51 -12.83
CA ASP A 149 7.91 -1.79 -14.04
C ASP A 149 7.29 -2.39 -15.31
N SER A 150 6.57 -1.57 -16.07
CA SER A 150 5.95 -1.94 -17.35
C SER A 150 5.98 -0.77 -18.32
N LEU A 151 6.46 -1.00 -19.54
CA LEU A 151 6.35 -0.03 -20.63
C LEU A 151 4.92 0.03 -21.22
N ILE A 152 4.13 -1.03 -21.04
CA ILE A 152 2.76 -1.11 -21.52
C ILE A 152 1.82 -0.37 -20.57
N LEU A 153 1.95 -0.62 -19.26
CA LEU A 153 1.16 0.00 -18.19
C LEU A 153 2.05 0.97 -17.40
N ASN A 154 2.31 2.12 -18.00
CA ASN A 154 3.25 3.13 -17.48
C ASN A 154 2.60 4.15 -16.52
N THR A 155 1.31 4.05 -16.23
CA THR A 155 0.60 4.89 -15.26
C THR A 155 0.08 4.08 -14.08
N GLU A 156 0.02 4.71 -12.91
CA GLU A 156 -0.48 4.06 -11.69
C GLU A 156 -1.96 3.67 -11.82
N ASP A 157 -2.77 4.49 -12.49
CA ASP A 157 -4.18 4.16 -12.69
C ASP A 157 -4.36 2.97 -13.65
N ALA A 158 -3.50 2.83 -14.66
CA ALA A 158 -3.51 1.64 -15.49
C ALA A 158 -3.14 0.38 -14.70
N LYS A 159 -2.12 0.46 -13.82
CA LYS A 159 -1.74 -0.66 -12.95
C LYS A 159 -2.83 -1.04 -11.96
N LYS A 160 -3.47 -0.05 -11.30
CA LYS A 160 -4.63 -0.28 -10.42
C LYS A 160 -5.79 -0.92 -11.18
N ASN A 161 -6.09 -0.43 -12.39
CA ASN A 161 -7.17 -0.97 -13.19
C ASN A 161 -6.89 -2.42 -13.60
N LEU A 162 -5.64 -2.76 -13.94
CA LEU A 162 -5.26 -4.13 -14.20
C LEU A 162 -5.52 -5.03 -12.99
N PHE A 163 -5.10 -4.62 -11.79
CA PHE A 163 -5.34 -5.37 -10.56
C PHE A 163 -6.84 -5.57 -10.30
N LYS A 164 -7.65 -4.55 -10.57
CA LYS A 164 -9.11 -4.62 -10.48
C LYS A 164 -9.68 -5.63 -11.49
N ILE A 165 -9.31 -5.55 -12.77
CA ILE A 165 -9.77 -6.47 -13.83
C ILE A 165 -9.38 -7.91 -13.49
N CYS A 166 -8.13 -8.13 -13.06
CA CYS A 166 -7.61 -9.45 -12.76
C CYS A 166 -8.15 -10.02 -11.44
N GLU A 167 -8.78 -9.18 -10.60
CA GLU A 167 -9.23 -9.50 -9.24
C GLU A 167 -8.05 -9.91 -8.33
N PHE A 168 -6.88 -9.28 -8.51
CA PHE A 168 -5.72 -9.58 -7.68
C PHE A 168 -5.80 -8.89 -6.31
N PRO A 169 -5.42 -9.58 -5.22
CA PRO A 169 -5.31 -8.96 -3.90
C PRO A 169 -4.39 -7.73 -3.93
N SER A 170 -4.71 -6.71 -3.13
CA SER A 170 -3.93 -5.47 -3.01
C SER A 170 -2.46 -5.69 -2.62
N LYS A 171 -2.18 -6.77 -1.90
CA LYS A 171 -0.82 -7.18 -1.48
C LYS A 171 -0.01 -7.92 -2.55
N THR A 172 -0.59 -8.19 -3.72
CA THR A 172 0.07 -8.94 -4.80
C THR A 172 1.27 -8.16 -5.30
N ARG A 173 2.42 -8.83 -5.43
CA ARG A 173 3.65 -8.24 -5.95
C ARG A 173 3.99 -8.88 -7.29
N LEU A 174 4.24 -8.06 -8.29
CA LEU A 174 4.68 -8.51 -9.61
C LEU A 174 6.16 -8.18 -9.79
N LYS A 175 6.90 -9.12 -10.37
CA LYS A 175 8.30 -8.97 -10.76
C LYS A 175 8.39 -9.24 -12.26
N LEU A 176 9.05 -8.35 -13.00
CA LEU A 176 9.28 -8.55 -14.43
C LEU A 176 10.20 -9.76 -14.64
N LEU A 177 9.78 -10.70 -15.48
CA LEU A 177 10.55 -11.88 -15.89
C LEU A 177 11.11 -11.71 -17.31
N TYR A 178 10.23 -11.27 -18.23
CA TYR A 178 10.51 -11.15 -19.65
C TYR A 178 9.86 -9.88 -20.21
N GLN A 179 10.58 -9.20 -21.10
CA GLN A 179 10.09 -8.08 -21.87
C GLN A 179 10.59 -8.16 -23.31
N ALA A 180 9.69 -8.39 -24.26
CA ALA A 180 10.05 -8.61 -25.66
C ALA A 180 10.92 -7.50 -26.29
N THR A 181 10.69 -6.24 -25.94
CA THR A 181 11.48 -5.09 -26.44
C THR A 181 12.92 -5.07 -25.93
N THR A 182 13.22 -5.79 -24.84
CA THR A 182 14.53 -5.82 -24.18
C THR A 182 15.21 -7.17 -24.34
N ASP A 183 14.45 -8.26 -24.19
CA ASP A 183 14.94 -9.63 -24.23
C ASP A 183 14.84 -10.29 -25.63
N GLY A 184 14.16 -9.64 -26.59
CA GLY A 184 13.90 -10.18 -27.93
C GLY A 184 12.51 -10.81 -28.06
N PHE A 185 12.00 -10.87 -29.29
CA PHE A 185 10.62 -11.29 -29.60
C PHE A 185 10.48 -12.78 -29.96
N SER A 186 11.57 -13.56 -29.94
CA SER A 186 11.51 -14.98 -30.24
C SER A 186 10.89 -15.79 -29.10
N ALA A 187 10.27 -16.92 -29.44
CA ALA A 187 9.77 -17.89 -28.47
C ALA A 187 10.92 -18.39 -27.57
N GLN A 188 12.11 -18.59 -28.15
CA GLN A 188 13.30 -18.98 -27.40
C GLN A 188 13.67 -17.95 -26.31
N ASN A 189 13.56 -16.65 -26.60
CA ASN A 189 13.82 -15.61 -25.60
C ASN A 189 12.81 -15.68 -24.46
N PHE A 190 11.53 -15.84 -24.78
CA PHE A 190 10.47 -16.02 -23.78
C PHE A 190 10.74 -17.25 -22.88
N HIS A 191 10.96 -18.42 -23.48
CA HIS A 191 11.21 -19.66 -22.74
C HIS A 191 12.45 -19.57 -21.85
N SER A 192 13.55 -18.96 -22.33
CA SER A 192 14.77 -18.77 -21.53
C SER A 192 14.57 -17.95 -20.24
N LYS A 193 13.49 -17.16 -20.15
CA LYS A 193 13.17 -16.29 -19.03
C LYS A 193 11.99 -16.77 -18.17
N CYS A 194 11.02 -17.42 -18.80
CA CYS A 194 9.72 -17.72 -18.21
C CYS A 194 9.52 -19.21 -17.90
N ASP A 195 10.33 -20.11 -18.45
CA ASP A 195 10.23 -21.52 -18.08
C ASP A 195 10.47 -21.72 -16.59
N HIS A 196 9.77 -22.71 -16.01
CA HIS A 196 9.72 -23.00 -14.58
C HIS A 196 9.11 -21.91 -13.69
N ALA A 197 8.85 -20.70 -14.20
CA ALA A 197 8.13 -19.68 -13.47
C ALA A 197 6.63 -20.05 -13.40
N LYS A 198 6.08 -20.04 -12.19
CA LYS A 198 4.65 -20.26 -11.93
C LYS A 198 3.98 -18.96 -11.54
N LYS A 199 2.65 -18.90 -11.63
CA LYS A 199 1.85 -17.70 -11.27
C LYS A 199 2.29 -16.48 -12.07
N THR A 200 2.27 -16.63 -13.39
CA THR A 200 2.74 -15.62 -14.33
C THR A 200 1.57 -14.84 -14.91
N LEU A 201 1.77 -13.53 -15.07
CA LEU A 201 0.86 -12.64 -15.78
C LEU A 201 1.54 -12.19 -17.07
N THR A 202 0.89 -12.46 -18.20
CA THR A 202 1.29 -11.97 -19.52
C THR A 202 0.51 -10.70 -19.86
N ILE A 203 1.18 -9.66 -20.33
CA ILE A 203 0.58 -8.41 -20.80
C ILE A 203 1.09 -8.13 -22.20
N ILE A 204 0.18 -8.00 -23.16
CA ILE A 204 0.47 -7.79 -24.58
C ILE A 204 -0.12 -6.45 -25.00
N LYS A 205 0.63 -5.70 -25.83
CA LYS A 205 0.16 -4.49 -26.50
C LYS A 205 0.36 -4.66 -28.00
N THR A 206 -0.70 -4.46 -28.77
CA THR A 206 -0.63 -4.52 -30.23
C THR A 206 -0.26 -3.17 -30.84
N THR A 207 0.10 -3.16 -32.13
CA THR A 207 0.30 -1.92 -32.91
C THR A 207 -0.98 -1.10 -33.04
N GLY A 208 -2.15 -1.73 -32.94
CA GLY A 208 -3.46 -1.07 -32.85
C GLY A 208 -3.80 -0.50 -31.47
N ASN A 209 -2.85 -0.48 -30.53
CA ASN A 209 -3.03 -0.02 -29.14
C ASN A 209 -4.04 -0.82 -28.30
N TYR A 210 -4.37 -2.05 -28.70
CA TYR A 210 -5.13 -2.95 -27.86
C TYR A 210 -4.21 -3.59 -26.81
N ILE A 211 -4.68 -3.63 -25.56
CA ILE A 211 -3.98 -4.24 -24.43
C ILE A 211 -4.83 -5.40 -23.91
N PHE A 212 -4.22 -6.57 -23.84
CA PHE A 212 -4.84 -7.80 -23.36
C PHE A 212 -3.77 -8.75 -22.82
N GLY A 213 -4.18 -9.88 -22.27
CA GLY A 213 -3.24 -10.85 -21.74
C GLY A 213 -3.91 -12.02 -21.05
N GLY A 214 -3.13 -12.73 -20.25
CA GLY A 214 -3.62 -13.86 -19.49
C GLY A 214 -2.76 -14.16 -18.27
N TYR A 215 -3.33 -14.90 -17.34
CA TYR A 215 -2.69 -15.35 -16.11
C TYR A 215 -2.79 -16.87 -16.01
N THR A 216 -1.72 -17.52 -15.56
CA THR A 216 -1.69 -18.95 -15.23
C THR A 216 -0.84 -19.22 -14.00
N GLU A 217 -1.23 -20.21 -13.20
CA GLU A 217 -0.44 -20.75 -12.10
C GLU A 217 0.57 -21.81 -12.55
N GLN A 218 0.49 -22.28 -13.79
CA GLN A 218 1.41 -23.28 -14.35
C GLN A 218 2.71 -22.64 -14.85
N SER A 219 3.71 -23.50 -15.08
CA SER A 219 4.95 -23.12 -15.76
C SER A 219 4.85 -23.31 -17.27
N TRP A 220 5.67 -22.57 -18.02
CA TRP A 220 5.66 -22.54 -19.48
C TRP A 220 6.49 -23.64 -20.16
N ASP A 221 7.27 -24.41 -19.40
CA ASP A 221 8.02 -25.54 -19.93
C ASP A 221 7.07 -26.59 -20.55
N GLY A 222 7.45 -27.17 -21.69
CA GLY A 222 6.60 -28.12 -22.42
C GLY A 222 6.48 -29.51 -21.78
N TYR A 223 7.22 -29.78 -20.71
CA TYR A 223 7.29 -31.11 -20.12
C TYR A 223 5.97 -31.48 -19.42
N THR A 224 5.29 -32.49 -19.96
CA THR A 224 4.15 -33.15 -19.31
C THR A 224 4.33 -34.66 -19.40
N GLU A 225 3.73 -35.40 -18.45
CA GLU A 225 3.70 -36.87 -18.49
C GLU A 225 3.02 -37.42 -19.76
N GLN A 226 2.28 -36.57 -20.48
CA GLN A 226 1.52 -36.89 -21.68
C GLN A 226 2.20 -36.36 -22.97
N SER A 227 3.34 -35.67 -22.86
CA SER A 227 4.05 -35.12 -24.00
C SER A 227 4.75 -36.22 -24.80
N TRP A 228 4.51 -36.29 -26.10
CA TRP A 228 5.13 -37.31 -26.97
C TRP A 228 6.62 -37.05 -27.20
N ASP A 229 7.05 -35.78 -27.17
CA ASP A 229 8.41 -35.34 -27.49
C ASP A 229 9.12 -34.61 -26.34
N GLY A 230 8.47 -34.49 -25.17
CA GLY A 230 8.99 -33.74 -24.01
C GLY A 230 9.00 -32.21 -24.19
N ASN A 231 8.58 -31.69 -25.34
CA ASN A 231 8.78 -30.29 -25.74
C ASN A 231 7.48 -29.52 -25.93
N CYS A 232 6.33 -30.20 -25.88
CA CYS A 232 5.03 -29.55 -25.88
C CYS A 232 3.93 -30.31 -25.12
N GLY A 233 2.95 -29.58 -24.61
CA GLY A 233 1.79 -30.17 -23.95
C GLY A 233 0.79 -29.15 -23.42
N PHE A 234 -0.46 -29.59 -23.32
CA PHE A 234 -1.49 -28.88 -22.56
C PHE A 234 -1.23 -29.03 -21.07
N LYS A 235 -1.52 -27.98 -20.30
CA LYS A 235 -1.44 -28.03 -18.84
C LYS A 235 -2.73 -27.62 -18.18
N ARG A 236 -3.02 -28.35 -17.11
CA ARG A 236 -4.19 -28.15 -16.28
C ARG A 236 -4.09 -26.90 -15.43
N ASP A 237 -5.03 -25.96 -15.55
CA ASP A 237 -5.09 -24.79 -14.66
C ASP A 237 -6.52 -24.23 -14.49
N PRO A 238 -7.21 -24.59 -13.39
CA PRO A 238 -8.52 -24.05 -13.07
C PRO A 238 -8.53 -22.55 -12.73
N ASN A 239 -7.37 -21.99 -12.40
CA ASN A 239 -7.21 -20.59 -12.04
C ASN A 239 -6.77 -19.72 -13.22
N ALA A 240 -6.58 -20.32 -14.40
CA ALA A 240 -6.22 -19.58 -15.60
C ALA A 240 -7.36 -18.67 -16.07
N PHE A 241 -6.98 -17.52 -16.60
CA PHE A 241 -7.91 -16.59 -17.25
C PHE A 241 -7.19 -15.76 -18.29
N ILE A 242 -7.96 -15.26 -19.26
CA ILE A 242 -7.54 -14.19 -20.16
C ILE A 242 -8.28 -12.91 -19.80
N PHE A 243 -7.74 -11.76 -20.18
CA PHE A 243 -8.37 -10.47 -19.97
C PHE A 243 -8.14 -9.54 -21.16
N SER A 244 -9.11 -8.65 -21.39
CA SER A 244 -8.96 -7.48 -22.24
C SER A 244 -8.91 -6.25 -21.34
N PHE A 245 -7.75 -5.59 -21.29
CA PHE A 245 -7.58 -4.34 -20.56
C PHE A 245 -8.34 -3.22 -21.26
N THR A 246 -8.26 -3.15 -22.59
CA THR A 246 -8.95 -2.14 -23.40
C THR A 246 -10.48 -2.20 -23.24
N ASN A 247 -11.04 -3.41 -23.16
CA ASN A 247 -12.50 -3.58 -23.03
C ASN A 247 -12.94 -3.75 -21.57
N ASN A 248 -12.02 -3.75 -20.61
CA ASN A 248 -12.29 -3.92 -19.18
C ASN A 248 -13.05 -5.23 -18.84
N VAL A 249 -12.62 -6.34 -19.44
CA VAL A 249 -13.26 -7.67 -19.29
C VAL A 249 -12.23 -8.73 -18.90
N LYS A 250 -12.64 -9.64 -18.03
CA LYS A 250 -11.93 -10.88 -17.66
C LYS A 250 -12.77 -12.08 -18.08
N ALA A 251 -12.15 -13.07 -18.71
CA ALA A 251 -12.77 -14.34 -19.07
C ALA A 251 -12.05 -15.48 -18.35
N LYS A 252 -12.76 -16.14 -17.43
CA LYS A 252 -12.27 -17.33 -16.73
C LYS A 252 -12.38 -18.53 -17.65
N ILE A 253 -11.47 -19.48 -17.49
CA ILE A 253 -11.55 -20.74 -18.20
C ILE A 253 -12.84 -21.50 -17.85
N ASN A 254 -13.44 -22.12 -18.86
CA ASN A 254 -14.60 -22.99 -18.65
C ASN A 254 -14.15 -24.30 -17.99
N PRO A 255 -14.81 -24.77 -16.91
CA PRO A 255 -14.47 -26.01 -16.22
C PRO A 255 -14.28 -27.25 -17.09
N ALA A 256 -14.98 -27.32 -18.23
CA ALA A 256 -14.84 -28.42 -19.18
C ALA A 256 -13.44 -28.50 -19.83
N TYR A 257 -12.66 -27.43 -19.79
CA TYR A 257 -11.35 -27.29 -20.45
C TYR A 257 -10.21 -27.04 -19.47
N TYR A 258 -10.39 -27.32 -18.17
CA TYR A 258 -9.33 -27.11 -17.19
C TYR A 258 -8.03 -27.81 -17.55
N GLU A 259 -8.06 -28.99 -18.16
CA GLU A 259 -6.89 -29.77 -18.57
C GLU A 259 -6.10 -29.12 -19.73
N GLU A 260 -6.74 -28.22 -20.48
CA GLU A 260 -6.22 -27.57 -21.68
C GLU A 260 -6.14 -26.05 -21.50
N ALA A 261 -5.83 -25.61 -20.28
CA ALA A 261 -5.88 -24.21 -19.89
C ALA A 261 -4.81 -23.36 -20.55
N ILE A 262 -3.60 -23.90 -20.65
CA ILE A 262 -2.51 -23.34 -21.42
C ILE A 262 -1.90 -24.42 -22.30
N TYR A 263 -1.33 -23.99 -23.42
CA TYR A 263 -0.52 -24.86 -24.27
C TYR A 263 0.93 -24.40 -24.20
N CYS A 264 1.81 -25.29 -23.76
CA CYS A 264 3.24 -25.03 -23.64
C CYS A 264 3.92 -25.69 -24.83
N ASN A 265 4.62 -24.92 -25.66
CA ASN A 265 5.44 -25.44 -26.75
C ASN A 265 6.66 -24.54 -26.88
N SER A 266 7.86 -25.12 -26.86
CA SER A 266 9.13 -24.37 -26.91
C SER A 266 9.29 -23.44 -28.12
N SER A 267 8.51 -23.64 -29.19
CA SER A 267 8.50 -22.80 -30.38
C SER A 267 7.47 -21.66 -30.32
N TYR A 268 6.64 -21.58 -29.28
CA TYR A 268 5.56 -20.62 -29.14
C TYR A 268 5.83 -19.65 -27.99
N GLY A 269 5.19 -18.48 -28.01
CA GLY A 269 5.09 -17.62 -26.84
C GLY A 269 3.98 -18.08 -25.88
N PRO A 270 3.57 -17.20 -24.94
CA PRO A 270 2.42 -17.45 -24.08
C PRO A 270 1.18 -17.84 -24.89
N THR A 271 0.57 -18.97 -24.54
CA THR A 271 -0.60 -19.53 -25.24
C THR A 271 -1.64 -20.05 -24.25
N PHE A 272 -2.89 -19.60 -24.39
CA PHE A 272 -4.01 -19.93 -23.51
C PHE A 272 -5.17 -20.55 -24.28
N GLY A 273 -5.81 -21.55 -23.66
CA GLY A 273 -6.98 -22.25 -24.16
C GLY A 273 -6.67 -23.34 -25.20
N SER A 274 -7.56 -24.33 -25.28
CA SER A 274 -7.46 -25.47 -26.22
C SER A 274 -7.58 -25.06 -27.69
N GLY A 275 -8.35 -24.00 -27.96
CA GLY A 275 -8.49 -23.39 -29.28
C GLY A 275 -7.48 -22.28 -29.59
N TYR A 276 -6.48 -22.07 -28.72
CA TYR A 276 -5.55 -20.95 -28.79
C TYR A 276 -6.25 -19.58 -28.74
N ASP A 277 -7.16 -19.40 -27.79
CA ASP A 277 -7.90 -18.15 -27.55
C ASP A 277 -6.98 -16.92 -27.44
N LEU A 278 -5.76 -17.15 -26.93
CA LEU A 278 -4.64 -16.22 -27.00
C LEU A 278 -3.39 -16.99 -27.40
N TYR A 279 -2.74 -16.55 -28.48
CA TYR A 279 -1.50 -17.13 -28.99
C TYR A 279 -0.55 -16.03 -29.45
N ILE A 280 0.70 -16.11 -28.98
CA ILE A 280 1.80 -15.24 -29.44
C ILE A 280 2.78 -16.10 -30.23
N SER A 281 2.91 -15.80 -31.51
CA SER A 281 3.83 -16.51 -32.40
C SER A 281 5.29 -16.19 -32.08
N ASP A 282 6.17 -17.09 -32.51
CA ASP A 282 7.59 -16.78 -32.60
C ASP A 282 7.81 -15.51 -33.45
N ASN A 283 8.80 -14.70 -33.07
CA ASN A 283 9.14 -13.45 -33.74
C ASN A 283 7.91 -12.54 -33.97
N SER A 284 7.06 -12.41 -32.95
CA SER A 284 5.76 -11.69 -33.00
C SER A 284 5.83 -10.19 -33.38
N ASN A 285 7.02 -9.60 -33.48
CA ASN A 285 7.23 -8.26 -34.04
C ASN A 285 7.31 -8.22 -35.57
N SER A 286 7.45 -9.38 -36.23
CA SER A 286 7.53 -9.49 -37.69
C SER A 286 6.13 -9.71 -38.28
N SER A 287 5.59 -8.70 -38.96
CA SER A 287 4.35 -8.84 -39.73
C SER A 287 4.66 -9.25 -41.16
N THR A 288 4.24 -10.44 -41.61
CA THR A 288 4.25 -10.82 -43.02
C THR A 288 3.03 -10.33 -43.83
N LEU A 289 2.19 -9.46 -43.25
CA LEU A 289 1.06 -8.87 -43.98
C LEU A 289 1.47 -7.53 -44.60
N GLU A 290 2.07 -7.58 -45.79
CA GLU A 290 1.83 -6.54 -46.77
C GLU A 290 0.31 -6.46 -46.97
N LYS A 291 -0.26 -5.27 -46.71
CA LYS A 291 -1.65 -4.97 -47.04
C LYS A 291 -1.86 -5.26 -48.54
N LYS A 292 -2.62 -6.30 -48.86
CA LYS A 292 -3.29 -6.43 -50.16
C LYS A 292 -4.58 -5.61 -50.15
#